data_AF-A0A1U7EZK7-F1
#
_entry.id   AF-A0A1U7EZK7-F1
#
_cell.length_a   1.000
_cell.length_b   1.000
_cell.length_c   1.000
_cell.angle_alpha   90.00
_cell.angle_beta   90.00
_cell.angle_gamma   90.00
#
_symmetry.space_group_name_H-M   'P 1'
#
loop_
_entity.id
_entity.type
_entity.pdbx_description
1 polymer ?
#
loop_
_entity_poly.entity_id
_entity_poly.type
_entity_poly.pdbx_seq_one_letter_code
_entity_poly.pdbx_strand_id
1 'polypeptide(L)'
;MTDELTQLANDERAAELERRIDDLESRLEWLEATDPDDLDAPDDADESVLRGKIKMRRRLAREQLKRCREMYNELTNDEGADDE
;
A
#
# COMPACT_ATOMS: atom_id res chain seq x y z
N MET A 1 -18.54 -2.47 -28.28
CA MET A 1 -19.35 -1.92 -27.17
C MET A 1 -18.98 -2.57 -25.83
N THR A 2 -18.52 -3.82 -25.80
CA THR A 2 -17.94 -4.46 -24.60
C THR A 2 -16.59 -3.88 -24.20
N ASP A 3 -15.76 -3.51 -25.17
CA ASP A 3 -14.37 -3.12 -24.91
C ASP A 3 -14.24 -1.75 -24.23
N GLU A 4 -15.12 -0.80 -24.57
CA GLU A 4 -15.19 0.52 -23.91
C GLU A 4 -15.64 0.42 -22.45
N LEU A 5 -16.54 -0.52 -22.12
CA LEU A 5 -16.98 -0.75 -20.74
C LEU A 5 -15.89 -1.42 -19.91
N THR A 6 -15.13 -2.34 -20.50
CA THR A 6 -13.97 -2.97 -19.85
C THR A 6 -12.86 -1.96 -19.60
N GLN A 7 -12.57 -1.08 -20.55
CA GLN A 7 -11.57 -0.03 -20.38
C GLN A 7 -11.95 0.94 -19.25
N LEU A 8 -13.20 1.42 -19.22
CA LEU A 8 -13.67 2.30 -18.16
C LEU A 8 -13.55 1.66 -16.77
N ALA A 9 -13.88 0.37 -16.65
CA ALA A 9 -13.73 -0.36 -15.40
C ALA A 9 -12.27 -0.54 -14.97
N ASN A 10 -11.36 -0.71 -15.93
CA ASN A 10 -9.92 -0.75 -15.67
C ASN A 10 -9.40 0.63 -15.24
N ASP A 11 -9.80 1.71 -15.89
CA ASP A 11 -9.39 3.07 -15.50
C ASP A 11 -9.86 3.43 -14.08
N GLU A 12 -11.11 3.09 -13.72
CA GLU A 12 -11.63 3.27 -12.36
C GLU A 12 -10.83 2.46 -11.32
N ARG A 13 -10.46 1.23 -11.67
CA ARG A 13 -9.67 0.35 -10.80
C ARG A 13 -8.21 0.83 -10.69
N ALA A 14 -7.63 1.41 -11.73
CA ALA A 14 -6.31 2.02 -11.71
C ALA A 14 -6.30 3.21 -10.75
N ALA A 15 -7.27 4.11 -10.88
CA ALA A 15 -7.40 5.29 -10.02
C ALA A 15 -7.62 4.92 -8.55
N GLU A 16 -8.37 3.84 -8.26
CA GLU A 16 -8.51 3.32 -6.90
C GLU A 16 -7.20 2.78 -6.33
N LEU A 17 -6.44 2.04 -7.13
CA LEU A 17 -5.14 1.52 -6.72
C LEU A 17 -4.12 2.64 -6.49
N GLU A 18 -4.10 3.67 -7.32
CA GLU A 18 -3.25 4.86 -7.17
C GLU A 18 -3.53 5.56 -5.84
N ARG A 19 -4.80 5.90 -5.55
CA ARG A 19 -5.19 6.49 -4.26
C ARG A 19 -4.78 5.64 -3.05
N ARG A 20 -4.88 4.31 -3.19
CA ARG A 20 -4.51 3.39 -2.13
C ARG A 20 -3.00 3.28 -1.95
N ILE A 21 -2.23 3.37 -3.03
CA ILE A 21 -0.77 3.46 -3.00
C ILE A 21 -0.36 4.72 -2.23
N ASP A 22 -0.93 5.88 -2.56
CA ASP A 22 -0.63 7.16 -1.89
C ASP A 22 -0.94 7.13 -0.37
N ASP A 23 -2.08 6.55 0.02
CA ASP A 23 -2.44 6.37 1.43
C ASP A 23 -1.43 5.46 2.16
N LEU A 24 -1.05 4.34 1.53
CA LEU A 24 -0.10 3.40 2.10
C LEU A 24 1.31 3.99 2.21
N GLU A 25 1.73 4.81 1.24
CA GLU A 25 3.01 5.53 1.27
C GLU A 25 3.02 6.56 2.39
N SER A 26 2.00 7.40 2.50
CA SER A 26 1.85 8.38 3.57
C SER A 26 1.85 7.72 4.95
N ARG A 27 1.16 6.57 5.07
CA ARG A 27 1.11 5.79 6.30
C ARG A 27 2.45 5.15 6.63
N LEU A 28 3.20 4.68 5.63
CA LEU A 28 4.53 4.15 5.82
C LEU A 28 5.50 5.23 6.25
N GLU A 29 5.47 6.40 5.63
CA GLU A 29 6.27 7.56 6.02
C GLU A 29 6.04 7.91 7.49
N TRP A 30 4.77 8.04 7.90
CA TRP A 30 4.44 8.30 9.32
C TRP A 30 4.95 7.19 10.24
N LEU A 31 4.75 5.93 9.85
CA LEU A 31 5.23 4.80 10.65
C LEU A 31 6.75 4.74 10.73
N GLU A 32 7.48 5.09 9.68
CA GLU A 32 8.94 5.08 9.60
C GLU A 32 9.56 6.24 10.38
N ALA A 33 8.94 7.42 10.32
CA ALA A 33 9.29 8.58 11.14
C ALA A 33 9.08 8.33 12.64
N THR A 34 8.16 7.43 13.00
CA THR A 34 7.91 7.05 14.40
C THR A 34 8.94 6.00 14.84
N ASP A 35 10.07 6.40 15.43
CA ASP A 35 11.00 5.41 16.00
C ASP A 35 10.28 4.61 17.10
N PRO A 36 10.12 3.26 16.96
CA PRO A 36 9.50 2.47 18.00
C PRO A 36 10.30 2.58 19.31
N ASP A 37 11.60 2.85 19.19
CA ASP A 37 12.51 2.87 20.31
C ASP A 37 12.47 4.18 21.13
N ASP A 38 11.89 5.25 20.57
CA ASP A 38 11.65 6.54 21.22
C ASP A 38 10.22 6.70 21.77
N LEU A 39 9.39 5.65 21.70
CA LEU A 39 8.04 5.71 22.23
C LEU A 39 8.00 5.42 23.71
N ASP A 40 7.70 6.45 24.49
CA ASP A 40 7.23 6.28 25.86
C ASP A 40 5.89 5.55 25.83
N ALA A 41 5.90 4.31 26.33
CA ALA A 41 4.68 3.57 26.55
C ALA A 41 3.85 4.26 27.64
N PRO A 42 2.52 4.39 27.48
CA PRO A 42 1.62 4.69 28.58
C PRO A 42 1.87 3.74 29.76
N ASP A 43 1.69 4.21 31.00
CA ASP A 43 1.95 3.45 32.24
C ASP A 43 1.24 2.08 32.30
N ASP A 44 0.15 1.91 31.54
CA ASP A 44 -0.67 0.71 31.44
C ASP A 44 -0.35 -0.18 30.22
N ALA A 45 0.59 0.22 29.37
CA ALA A 45 0.94 -0.49 28.15
C ALA A 45 2.33 -1.13 28.21
N ASP A 46 2.41 -2.39 27.78
CA ASP A 46 3.69 -3.07 27.61
C ASP A 46 4.43 -2.45 26.40
N GLU A 47 5.56 -1.83 26.68
CA GLU A 47 6.43 -1.16 25.71
C GLU A 47 6.88 -2.09 24.58
N SER A 48 7.21 -3.35 24.90
CA SER A 48 7.60 -4.37 23.92
C SER A 48 6.44 -4.68 22.97
N VAL A 49 5.21 -4.72 23.50
CA VAL A 49 3.99 -4.93 22.71
C VAL A 49 3.73 -3.74 21.78
N LEU A 50 3.92 -2.50 22.24
CA LEU A 50 3.76 -1.30 21.42
C LEU A 50 4.77 -1.26 20.27
N ARG A 51 6.06 -1.49 20.58
CA ARG A 51 7.14 -1.59 19.60
C ARG A 51 6.85 -2.69 18.57
N GLY A 52 6.40 -3.85 19.04
CA GLY A 52 6.01 -4.98 18.19
C GLY A 52 4.87 -4.64 17.24
N LYS A 53 3.83 -3.94 17.72
CA LYS A 53 2.69 -3.51 16.90
C LYS A 53 3.12 -2.56 15.78
N ILE A 54 4.03 -1.63 16.06
CA ILE A 54 4.52 -0.68 15.04
C ILE A 54 5.37 -1.38 13.98
N LYS A 55 6.30 -2.25 14.41
CA LYS A 55 7.08 -3.08 13.49
C LYS A 55 6.19 -3.94 12.60
N MET A 56 5.14 -4.54 13.16
CA MET A 56 4.16 -5.34 12.41
C MET A 56 3.33 -4.49 11.46
N ARG A 57 2.87 -3.30 11.87
CA ARG A 57 2.15 -2.36 11.00
C ARG A 57 2.99 -1.89 9.83
N ARG A 58 4.27 -1.57 10.06
CA ARG A 58 5.24 -1.24 8.98
C ARG A 58 5.35 -2.38 7.97
N ARG A 59 5.58 -3.61 8.46
CA ARG A 59 5.70 -4.78 7.59
C ARG A 59 4.44 -4.98 6.75
N LEU A 60 3.27 -4.93 7.38
CA LEU A 60 2.00 -5.12 6.69
C LEU A 60 1.75 -4.04 5.63
N ALA A 61 2.02 -2.77 5.96
CA ALA A 61 1.85 -1.67 5.02
C ALA A 61 2.80 -1.79 3.82
N ARG A 62 4.05 -2.24 4.01
CA ARG A 62 4.98 -2.53 2.89
C ARG A 62 4.49 -3.66 2.00
N GLU A 63 4.00 -4.74 2.60
CA GLU A 63 3.45 -5.88 1.84
C GLU A 63 2.19 -5.47 1.05
N GLN A 64 1.33 -4.64 1.63
CA GLN A 64 0.15 -4.11 0.94
C GLN A 64 0.54 -3.16 -0.19
N LEU A 65 1.48 -2.25 0.04
CA LEU A 65 1.97 -1.31 -0.97
C LEU A 65 2.57 -2.05 -2.16
N LYS A 66 3.40 -3.07 -1.90
CA LYS A 66 3.97 -3.92 -2.94
C LYS A 66 2.88 -4.56 -3.81
N ARG A 67 1.87 -5.19 -3.19
CA ARG A 67 0.76 -5.81 -3.94
C ARG A 67 -0.06 -4.78 -4.73
N CYS A 68 -0.31 -3.59 -4.16
CA CYS A 68 -1.07 -2.56 -4.87
C CYS A 68 -0.30 -2.05 -6.09
N ARG A 69 1.02 -1.86 -5.98
CA ARG A 69 1.89 -1.51 -7.12
C ARG A 69 1.95 -2.62 -8.18
N GLU A 70 2.03 -3.88 -7.76
CA GLU A 70 1.99 -5.03 -8.70
C GLU A 70 0.66 -5.05 -9.47
N MET A 71 -0.48 -4.96 -8.78
CA MET A 71 -1.80 -4.93 -9.43
C MET A 71 -1.99 -3.70 -10.32
N TYR A 72 -1.50 -2.53 -9.89
CA TYR A 72 -1.57 -1.31 -10.71
C TYR A 72 -0.76 -1.49 -11.99
N ASN A 73 0.47 -1.99 -11.88
CA ASN A 73 1.32 -2.26 -13.03
C ASN A 73 0.71 -3.32 -13.95
N GLU A 74 0.12 -4.39 -13.43
CA GLU A 74 -0.57 -5.40 -14.26
C GLU A 74 -1.74 -4.78 -15.04
N LEU A 75 -2.50 -3.89 -14.40
CA LEU A 75 -3.66 -3.25 -15.00
C LEU A 75 -3.27 -2.19 -16.05
N THR A 76 -2.14 -1.49 -15.86
CA THR A 76 -1.69 -0.41 -16.75
C THR A 76 -0.68 -0.85 -17.80
N ASN A 77 0.01 -1.98 -17.63
CA ASN A 77 0.98 -2.52 -18.60
C ASN A 77 0.38 -3.60 -19.52
N ASP A 78 -0.92 -3.90 -19.43
CA ASP A 78 -1.62 -4.83 -20.34
C ASP A 78 -1.80 -4.27 -21.78
N GLU A 79 -1.10 -3.17 -22.12
CA GLU A 79 -1.11 -2.55 -23.46
C GLU A 79 0.07 -2.98 -24.37
N GLY A 80 0.85 -4.04 -24.09
CA GLY A 80 2.01 -4.30 -24.96
C GLY A 80 2.82 -5.58 -24.81
N ALA A 81 2.18 -6.74 -24.61
CA ALA A 81 2.85 -8.04 -24.83
C ALA A 81 2.35 -8.77 -26.09
N ASP A 82 1.77 -8.04 -27.05
CA ASP A 82 1.64 -8.48 -28.43
C ASP A 82 2.72 -7.75 -29.24
N ASP A 83 3.97 -8.24 -29.20
CA ASP A 83 4.92 -8.00 -30.30
C ASP A 83 5.94 -9.16 -30.38
N GLU A 84 5.91 -9.77 -31.58
CA GLU A 84 6.81 -10.76 -32.25
C GLU A 84 6.77 -12.26 -31.90
#